data_AF-A0A7G9FMY2-F1
#
_entry.id   AF-A0A7G9FMY2-F1
#
_cell.length_a   1.000
_cell.length_b   1.000
_cell.length_c   1.000
_cell.angle_alpha   90.00
_cell.angle_beta   90.00
_cell.angle_gamma   90.00
#
_symmetry.space_group_name_H-M   'P 1'
#
loop_
_entity.id
_entity.type
_entity.pdbx_description
1 polymer ?
#
loop_
_entity_poly.entity_id
_entity_poly.type
_entity_poly.pdbx_seq_one_letter_code
_entity_poly.pdbx_strand_id
1 'polypeptide(L)'
;MREQWKEYVLFLMLPRADILYENMEQLPYLYPYPHVKKGSRIILYGAGLYGQRLYSWIQRTGFCEVVALVDRNWEELCRQGIPAEAPDMIETLQYEHIVITCSFARTRKAIYDYLKQKVSEDKIQVMDEELVMSNATMKAFGICT
;
A
#
# COMPACT_ATOMS: atom_id res chain seq x y z
N MET A 1 0.77 20.77 -14.03
CA MET A 1 -0.59 21.00 -13.49
C MET A 1 -1.43 19.72 -13.40
N ARG A 2 -1.42 18.82 -14.40
CA ARG A 2 -2.20 17.56 -14.37
C ARG A 2 -1.72 16.48 -13.37
N GLU A 3 -0.45 16.47 -12.95
CA GLU A 3 0.05 15.47 -12.00
C GLU A 3 -0.24 15.83 -10.53
N GLN A 4 -0.25 17.13 -10.19
CA GLN A 4 -0.43 17.58 -8.80
C GLN A 4 -1.82 17.25 -8.23
N TRP A 5 -2.87 17.31 -9.05
CA TRP A 5 -4.23 17.01 -8.57
C TRP A 5 -4.42 15.50 -8.31
N LYS A 6 -3.78 14.64 -9.11
CA LYS A 6 -3.81 13.18 -8.92
C LYS A 6 -3.17 12.80 -7.59
N GLU A 7 -2.00 13.36 -7.31
CA GLU A 7 -1.33 13.17 -6.01
C GLU A 7 -2.21 13.62 -4.84
N TYR A 8 -2.87 14.77 -5.00
CA TYR A 8 -3.78 15.31 -3.99
C TYR A 8 -5.00 14.41 -3.75
N VAL A 9 -5.61 13.89 -4.82
CA VAL A 9 -6.71 12.92 -4.74
C VAL A 9 -6.24 11.64 -4.08
N LEU A 10 -5.16 11.00 -4.55
CA LEU A 10 -4.59 9.80 -3.93
C LEU A 10 -4.31 9.99 -2.43
N PHE A 11 -3.77 11.15 -2.06
CA PHE A 11 -3.48 11.51 -0.68
C PHE A 11 -4.75 11.69 0.17
N LEU A 12 -5.82 12.26 -0.36
CA LEU A 12 -7.06 12.46 0.39
C LEU A 12 -7.91 11.19 0.47
N MET A 13 -7.98 10.45 -0.62
CA MET A 13 -8.90 9.33 -0.77
C MET A 13 -8.45 8.10 -0.01
N LEU A 14 -7.20 7.68 -0.19
CA LEU A 14 -6.72 6.38 0.29
C LEU A 14 -6.61 6.26 1.80
N PRO A 15 -6.15 7.27 2.56
CA PRO A 15 -6.19 7.17 4.01
C PRO A 15 -7.62 7.04 4.53
N ARG A 16 -8.61 7.61 3.82
CA ARG A 16 -10.05 7.52 4.14
C ARG A 16 -10.72 6.27 3.55
N ALA A 17 -9.92 5.34 3.00
CA ALA A 17 -10.38 4.10 2.37
C ALA A 17 -11.07 3.13 3.33
N ASP A 18 -11.26 3.45 4.61
CA ASP A 18 -12.13 2.69 5.51
C ASP A 18 -13.49 2.38 4.84
N ILE A 19 -14.02 3.34 4.07
CA ILE A 19 -15.24 3.20 3.25
C ILE A 19 -15.02 2.31 2.00
N LEU A 20 -13.83 2.32 1.40
CA LEU A 20 -13.50 1.41 0.29
C LEU A 20 -13.35 -0.04 0.78
N TYR A 21 -12.86 -0.25 2.00
CA TYR A 21 -12.59 -1.59 2.51
C TYR A 21 -13.87 -2.38 2.78
N GLU A 22 -15.01 -1.70 2.97
CA GLU A 22 -16.33 -2.33 2.92
C GLU A 22 -16.57 -2.89 1.50
N ASN A 23 -16.62 -4.21 1.37
CA ASN A 23 -16.72 -5.02 0.13
C ASN A 23 -15.41 -5.36 -0.60
N MET A 24 -14.27 -4.76 -0.26
CA MET A 24 -12.98 -5.14 -0.87
C MET A 24 -12.56 -6.58 -0.59
N GLU A 25 -13.03 -7.19 0.49
CA GLU A 25 -12.79 -8.60 0.80
C GLU A 25 -13.30 -9.56 -0.29
N GLN A 26 -14.27 -9.09 -1.10
CA GLN A 26 -14.85 -9.83 -2.22
C GLN A 26 -14.01 -9.70 -3.51
N LEU A 27 -13.08 -8.74 -3.58
CA LEU A 27 -12.19 -8.61 -4.73
C LEU A 27 -11.18 -9.76 -4.75
N PRO A 28 -10.79 -10.25 -5.95
CA PRO A 28 -9.77 -11.28 -6.07
C PRO A 28 -8.34 -10.73 -5.87
N TYR A 29 -8.19 -9.43 -5.61
CA TYR A 29 -6.92 -8.75 -5.45
C TYR A 29 -6.98 -7.66 -4.38
N LEU A 30 -5.82 -7.32 -3.82
CA LEU A 30 -5.66 -6.26 -2.84
C LEU A 30 -5.81 -4.92 -3.55
N TYR A 31 -6.97 -4.31 -3.53
CA TYR A 31 -7.12 -3.00 -4.15
C TYR A 31 -6.27 -1.93 -3.41
N PRO A 32 -5.66 -0.95 -4.12
CA PRO A 32 -5.61 -0.72 -5.57
C PRO A 32 -4.36 -1.34 -6.25
N TYR A 33 -3.98 -2.56 -5.86
CA TYR A 33 -2.83 -3.31 -6.38
C TYR A 33 -3.31 -4.57 -7.14
N PRO A 34 -3.67 -4.46 -8.42
CA PRO A 34 -4.36 -5.52 -9.17
C PRO A 34 -3.56 -6.83 -9.31
N HIS A 35 -2.23 -6.76 -9.17
CA HIS A 35 -1.35 -7.93 -9.24
C HIS A 35 -1.21 -8.67 -7.91
N VAL A 36 -1.54 -8.05 -6.78
CA VAL A 36 -1.48 -8.69 -5.46
C VAL A 36 -2.76 -9.47 -5.25
N LYS A 37 -2.71 -10.79 -5.35
CA LYS A 37 -3.91 -11.63 -5.22
C LYS A 37 -4.26 -11.88 -3.76
N LYS A 38 -5.53 -12.21 -3.53
CA LYS A 38 -5.98 -12.67 -2.21
C LYS A 38 -5.17 -13.89 -1.78
N GLY A 39 -4.70 -13.90 -0.53
CA GLY A 39 -3.83 -14.93 0.04
C GLY A 39 -2.34 -14.75 -0.27
N SER A 40 -1.94 -13.75 -1.06
CA SER A 40 -0.52 -13.53 -1.34
C SER A 40 0.29 -13.19 -0.09
N ARG A 41 1.56 -13.61 -0.08
CA ARG A 41 2.55 -13.22 0.93
C ARG A 41 3.21 -11.92 0.54
N ILE A 42 3.03 -10.89 1.36
CA ILE A 42 3.42 -9.52 1.01
C ILE A 42 4.26 -8.85 2.09
N ILE A 43 5.14 -7.95 1.65
CA ILE A 43 5.75 -6.93 2.50
C ILE A 43 5.00 -5.62 2.25
N LEU A 44 4.62 -4.91 3.31
CA LEU A 44 4.13 -3.54 3.19
C LEU A 44 5.30 -2.57 3.37
N TYR A 45 5.62 -1.79 2.35
CA TYR A 45 6.66 -0.75 2.43
C TYR A 45 6.03 0.62 2.62
N GLY A 46 6.18 1.14 3.83
CA GLY A 46 5.62 2.40 4.31
C GLY A 46 4.67 2.15 5.47
N ALA A 47 5.02 2.67 6.64
CA ALA A 47 4.23 2.58 7.86
C ALA A 47 3.64 3.95 8.24
N GLY A 48 3.30 4.76 7.24
CA GLY A 48 2.46 5.94 7.43
C GLY A 48 0.99 5.58 7.64
N LEU A 49 0.11 6.59 7.68
CA LEU A 49 -1.32 6.42 7.96
C LEU A 49 -2.00 5.34 7.10
N TYR A 50 -1.79 5.38 5.77
CA TYR A 50 -2.36 4.39 4.87
C TYR A 50 -1.79 2.98 5.10
N GLY A 51 -0.47 2.87 5.24
CA GLY A 51 0.20 1.58 5.49
C GLY A 51 -0.25 0.92 6.79
N GLN A 52 -0.40 1.68 7.87
CA GLN A 52 -0.89 1.16 9.15
C GLN A 52 -2.35 0.72 9.10
N ARG A 53 -3.21 1.50 8.41
CA ARG A 53 -4.63 1.13 8.21
C ARG A 53 -4.75 -0.14 7.37
N LEU A 54 -4.00 -0.22 6.27
CA LEU A 54 -3.96 -1.40 5.41
C LEU A 54 -3.43 -2.62 6.17
N TYR A 55 -2.34 -2.47 6.93
CA TYR A 55 -1.81 -3.52 7.79
C TYR A 55 -2.88 -4.04 8.76
N SER A 56 -3.53 -3.13 9.49
CA SER A 56 -4.57 -3.48 10.47
C SER A 56 -5.76 -4.18 9.83
N TRP A 57 -6.19 -3.73 8.64
CA TRP A 57 -7.28 -4.36 7.90
C TRP A 57 -6.90 -5.76 7.40
N ILE A 58 -5.70 -5.95 6.84
CA ILE A 58 -5.23 -7.26 6.39
C ILE A 58 -5.13 -8.23 7.57
N GLN A 59 -4.59 -7.79 8.71
CA GLN A 59 -4.50 -8.62 9.93
C GLN A 59 -5.88 -9.06 10.43
N ARG A 60 -6.88 -8.17 10.37
CA ARG A 60 -8.26 -8.47 10.81
C ARG A 60 -9.01 -9.40 9.87
N THR A 61 -8.75 -9.32 8.57
CA THR A 61 -9.52 -10.01 7.52
C THR A 61 -8.84 -11.27 6.98
N GLY A 62 -7.53 -11.40 7.19
CA GLY A 62 -6.72 -12.44 6.57
C GLY A 62 -6.65 -12.33 5.04
N PHE A 63 -6.87 -11.13 4.48
CA PHE A 63 -6.95 -10.97 3.02
C PHE A 63 -5.63 -11.35 2.31
N CYS A 64 -4.50 -11.02 2.92
CA CYS A 64 -3.14 -11.41 2.52
C CYS A 64 -2.36 -11.81 3.79
N GLU A 65 -1.22 -12.45 3.61
CA GLU A 65 -0.25 -12.67 4.70
C GLU A 65 0.78 -11.54 4.67
N VAL A 66 0.76 -10.64 5.66
CA VAL A 66 1.80 -9.61 5.78
C VAL A 66 2.99 -10.19 6.54
N VAL A 67 4.09 -10.46 5.82
CA VAL A 67 5.30 -11.04 6.42
C VAL A 67 6.19 -10.00 7.10
N ALA A 68 6.09 -8.73 6.68
CA ALA A 68 6.72 -7.60 7.35
C ALA A 68 6.05 -6.27 6.98
N LEU A 69 6.01 -5.35 7.95
CA LEU A 69 5.75 -3.93 7.72
C LEU A 69 7.10 -3.21 7.79
N VAL A 70 7.54 -2.61 6.70
CA VAL A 70 8.86 -2.02 6.58
C VAL A 70 8.76 -0.50 6.44
N ASP A 71 9.63 0.24 7.11
CA ASP A 71 9.77 1.68 6.92
C ASP A 71 11.21 2.15 7.17
N ARG A 72 11.62 3.25 6.52
CA ARG A 72 12.94 3.86 6.78
C ARG A 72 13.03 4.45 8.19
N ASN A 73 11.91 4.87 8.76
CA ASN A 73 11.81 5.43 10.12
C ASN A 73 11.41 4.37 11.15
N TRP A 74 11.69 3.08 10.90
CA TRP A 74 11.22 1.96 11.72
C TRP A 74 11.54 2.12 13.21
N GLU A 75 12.71 2.65 13.58
CA GLU A 75 13.06 2.83 15.00
C GLU A 75 12.08 3.73 15.73
N GLU A 76 11.71 4.85 15.12
CA GLU A 76 10.79 5.82 15.71
C GLU A 76 9.36 5.26 15.75
N LEU A 77 8.97 4.55 14.69
CA LEU A 77 7.67 3.88 14.63
C LEU A 77 7.56 2.78 15.70
N CYS A 78 8.62 2.02 15.93
CA CYS A 78 8.71 1.03 17.02
C CYS A 78 8.56 1.68 18.40
N ARG A 79 9.17 2.84 18.64
CA ARG A 79 8.97 3.61 19.88
C ARG A 79 7.51 4.04 20.08
N GLN A 80 6.76 4.18 18.98
CA GLN A 80 5.33 4.51 18.98
C GLN A 80 4.42 3.27 19.01
N GLY A 81 5.00 2.06 19.13
CA GLY A 81 4.24 0.79 19.19
C GLY A 81 3.83 0.23 17.83
N ILE A 82 4.33 0.79 16.73
CA ILE A 82 4.09 0.26 15.38
C ILE A 82 5.15 -0.80 15.09
N PRO A 83 4.79 -2.03 14.67
CA PRO A 83 5.73 -3.12 14.44
C PRO A 83 6.44 -2.97 13.09
N ALA A 84 7.12 -1.84 12.90
CA ALA A 84 7.86 -1.55 11.67
C ALA A 84 9.28 -2.13 11.75
N GLU A 85 9.75 -2.67 10.64
CA GLU A 85 11.08 -3.25 10.51
C GLU A 85 11.95 -2.45 9.53
N ALA A 86 13.27 -2.67 9.64
CA ALA A 86 14.24 -2.06 8.74
C ALA A 86 14.08 -2.60 7.31
N PRO A 87 14.30 -1.77 6.27
CA PRO A 87 14.25 -2.22 4.87
C PRO A 87 15.19 -3.37 4.52
N ASP A 88 16.27 -3.56 5.28
CA ASP A 88 17.22 -4.64 5.05
C ASP A 88 16.62 -6.04 5.30
N MET A 89 15.52 -6.14 6.06
CA MET A 89 14.79 -7.40 6.26
C MET A 89 14.18 -7.96 4.98
N ILE A 90 13.97 -7.11 3.95
CA ILE A 90 13.44 -7.54 2.65
C ILE A 90 14.33 -8.62 2.00
N GLU A 91 15.64 -8.65 2.30
CA GLU A 91 16.57 -9.61 1.69
C GLU A 91 16.48 -11.01 2.31
N THR A 92 15.94 -11.14 3.52
CA THR A 92 15.91 -12.39 4.28
C THR A 92 14.54 -13.07 4.28
N LEU A 93 13.48 -12.33 3.93
CA LEU A 93 12.10 -12.79 3.98
C LEU A 93 11.65 -13.46 2.68
N GLN A 94 10.70 -14.40 2.80
CA GLN A 94 10.01 -15.01 1.66
C GLN A 94 8.68 -14.30 1.40
N TYR A 95 8.55 -13.72 0.21
CA TYR A 95 7.36 -12.98 -0.22
C TYR A 95 7.21 -13.03 -1.73
N GLU A 96 5.98 -12.77 -2.18
CA GLU A 96 5.61 -12.66 -3.58
C GLU A 96 5.64 -11.20 -4.03
N HIS A 97 5.17 -10.28 -3.20
CA HIS A 97 5.08 -8.85 -3.54
C HIS A 97 5.56 -7.92 -2.41
N ILE A 98 6.12 -6.78 -2.80
CA ILE A 98 6.37 -5.62 -1.95
C ILE A 98 5.37 -4.53 -2.36
N VAL A 99 4.45 -4.21 -1.47
CA VAL A 99 3.39 -3.23 -1.68
C VAL A 99 3.84 -1.88 -1.15
N ILE A 100 4.03 -0.90 -2.03
CA ILE A 100 4.38 0.46 -1.63
C ILE A 100 3.12 1.19 -1.19
N THR A 101 3.04 1.57 0.08
CA THR A 101 1.86 2.19 0.72
C THR A 101 1.99 3.73 0.81
N CYS A 102 2.80 4.32 -0.07
CA CYS A 102 3.05 5.76 -0.09
C CYS A 102 2.30 6.47 -1.23
N SER A 103 1.36 7.36 -0.88
CA SER A 103 0.57 8.12 -1.87
C SER A 103 1.34 9.29 -2.51
N PHE A 104 2.37 9.83 -1.86
CA PHE A 104 3.15 10.95 -2.40
C PHE A 104 4.08 10.48 -3.53
N ALA A 105 3.88 10.98 -4.75
CA ALA A 105 4.56 10.45 -5.93
C ALA A 105 6.08 10.53 -5.84
N ARG A 106 6.63 11.66 -5.35
CA ARG A 106 8.08 11.82 -5.18
C ARG A 106 8.67 10.77 -4.24
N THR A 107 8.02 10.54 -3.10
CA THR A 107 8.46 9.56 -2.11
C THR A 107 8.24 8.13 -2.59
N ARG A 108 7.09 7.84 -3.21
CA ARG A 108 6.79 6.55 -3.86
C ARG A 108 7.83 6.20 -4.92
N LYS A 109 8.18 7.15 -5.79
CA LYS A 109 9.22 6.97 -6.82
C LYS A 109 10.57 6.70 -6.18
N ALA A 110 10.94 7.43 -5.13
CA ALA A 110 12.20 7.18 -4.43
C ALA A 110 12.25 5.79 -3.77
N ILE A 111 11.12 5.31 -3.23
CA ILE A 111 11.02 3.94 -2.69
C ILE A 111 11.14 2.92 -3.83
N TYR A 112 10.42 3.11 -4.94
CA TYR A 112 10.49 2.24 -6.12
C TYR A 112 11.93 2.15 -6.66
N ASP A 113 12.59 3.29 -6.85
CA ASP A 113 13.96 3.36 -7.35
C ASP A 113 14.98 2.72 -6.41
N TYR A 114 14.72 2.73 -5.10
CA TYR A 114 15.51 1.99 -4.11
C TYR A 114 15.26 0.48 -4.21
N LEU A 115 14.00 0.06 -4.30
CA LEU A 115 13.63 -1.36 -4.33
C LEU A 115 14.09 -2.05 -5.62
N LYS A 116 13.99 -1.39 -6.78
CA LYS A 116 14.41 -1.98 -8.07
C LYS A 116 15.91 -2.29 -8.15
N GLN A 117 16.72 -1.72 -7.24
CA GLN A 117 18.14 -2.04 -7.12
C GLN A 117 18.41 -3.31 -6.31
N LYS A 118 17.41 -3.76 -5.53
CA LYS A 118 17.52 -4.88 -4.58
C LYS A 118 16.70 -6.10 -5.00
N VAL A 119 15.59 -5.89 -5.71
CA VAL A 119 14.64 -6.95 -6.06
C VAL A 119 14.17 -6.81 -7.51
N SER A 120 13.65 -7.90 -8.07
CA SER A 120 13.04 -7.89 -9.40
C SER A 120 11.79 -7.01 -9.45
N GLU A 121 11.62 -6.24 -10.53
CA GLU A 121 10.57 -5.23 -10.65
C GLU A 121 9.14 -5.82 -10.58
N ASP A 122 8.94 -7.06 -11.02
CA ASP A 122 7.66 -7.77 -10.93
C ASP A 122 7.18 -8.00 -9.49
N LYS A 123 8.10 -7.99 -8.52
CA LYS A 123 7.74 -8.06 -7.10
C LYS A 123 7.28 -6.71 -6.55
N ILE A 124 7.55 -5.59 -7.21
CA ILE A 124 7.29 -4.25 -6.67
C ILE A 124 5.91 -3.78 -7.12
N GLN A 125 5.02 -3.51 -6.17
CA GLN A 125 3.63 -3.16 -6.42
C GLN A 125 3.36 -1.72 -5.99
N VAL A 126 3.13 -0.87 -6.99
CA VAL A 126 2.66 0.51 -6.81
C VAL A 126 1.14 0.56 -6.96
N MET A 127 0.52 1.58 -6.37
CA MET A 127 -0.91 1.82 -6.54
C MET A 127 -1.23 2.06 -8.02
N ASP A 128 -2.28 1.41 -8.50
CA ASP A 128 -2.86 1.69 -9.80
C ASP A 128 -3.69 2.98 -9.72
N GLU A 129 -3.17 4.05 -10.33
CA GLU A 129 -3.81 5.36 -10.28
C GLU A 129 -5.15 5.38 -11.04
N GLU A 130 -5.29 4.60 -12.12
CA GLU A 130 -6.53 4.53 -12.89
C GLU A 130 -7.65 3.85 -12.09
N LEU A 131 -7.33 2.79 -11.34
CA LEU A 131 -8.26 2.15 -10.42
C LEU A 131 -8.71 3.12 -9.32
N VAL A 132 -7.78 3.88 -8.72
CA VAL A 132 -8.13 4.87 -7.70
C VAL A 132 -8.99 6.00 -8.25
N MET A 133 -8.78 6.39 -9.50
CA MET A 133 -9.54 7.46 -10.14
C MET A 133 -10.80 6.98 -10.86
N SER A 134 -11.08 5.67 -10.85
CA SER A 134 -12.24 5.12 -11.55
C SER A 134 -13.56 5.62 -10.96
N ASN A 135 -14.59 5.70 -11.81
CA ASN A 135 -15.93 6.11 -11.39
C ASN A 135 -16.48 5.25 -10.25
N ALA A 136 -16.17 3.95 -10.23
CA ALA A 136 -16.58 3.05 -9.16
C ALA A 136 -15.98 3.47 -7.81
N THR A 137 -14.67 3.76 -7.78
CA THR A 137 -13.98 4.28 -6.60
C THR A 137 -14.53 5.63 -6.18
N MET A 138 -14.69 6.56 -7.12
CA MET A 138 -15.20 7.91 -6.84
C MET A 138 -16.64 7.87 -6.27
N LYS A 139 -17.47 6.95 -6.75
CA LYS A 139 -18.80 6.68 -6.20
C LYS A 139 -18.73 6.06 -4.81
N ALA A 140 -17.86 5.07 -4.60
CA ALA A 140 -17.69 4.43 -3.29
C ALA A 140 -17.25 5.44 -2.22
N PHE A 141 -16.46 6.43 -2.60
CA PHE A 141 -16.07 7.54 -1.73
C PHE A 141 -17.12 8.65 -1.58
N GLY A 142 -18.27 8.56 -2.25
CA GLY A 142 -19.30 9.60 -2.20
C GLY A 142 -18.89 10.92 -2.88
N ILE A 143 -17.93 10.91 -3.81
CA ILE A 143 -17.49 12.11 -4.54
C ILE A 143 -18.34 12.38 -5.79
N CYS A 144 -18.96 11.34 -6.36
CA CYS A 144 -19.90 11.50 -7.47
C CYS A 144 -21.35 11.30 -6.99
N THR A 145 -22.15 12.36 -7.07
CA THR A 145 -23.62 12.33 -7.10
C THR A 145 -24.12 12.27 -8.53
#